data_AF-A0A103XZR4-F1
#
_entry.id   AF-A0A103XZR4-F1
#
_cell.length_a   1.000
_cell.length_b   1.000
_cell.length_c   1.000
_cell.angle_alpha   90.00
_cell.angle_beta   90.00
_cell.angle_gamma   90.00
#
_symmetry.space_group_name_H-M   'P 1'
#
loop_
_entity.id
_entity.type
_entity.pdbx_description
1 polymer ?
#
loop_
_entity_poly.entity_id
_entity_poly.type
_entity_poly.pdbx_seq_one_letter_code
_entity_poly.pdbx_strand_id
1 'polypeptide(L)'
;MDVINKFSATARDVLPLLRTDTETIIERFRRLTLETYGSSVKSKLPLPATSGQWSPSDPNTLLHVLCYRNDDASSKFLKKTYNLPKKL
;
A
#
# COMPACT_ATOMS: atom_id res chain seq x y z
N MET A 1 10.92 26.58 -8.78
CA MET A 1 10.08 26.35 -7.58
C MET A 1 8.94 25.37 -7.81
N ASP A 2 8.35 25.34 -9.01
CA ASP A 2 7.21 24.49 -9.35
C ASP A 2 7.41 22.99 -9.05
N VAL A 3 8.55 22.44 -9.45
CA VAL A 3 8.91 21.03 -9.18
C VAL A 3 8.95 20.72 -7.68
N ILE A 4 9.57 21.60 -6.88
CA ILE A 4 9.64 21.45 -5.43
C ILE A 4 8.24 21.50 -4.82
N ASN A 5 7.39 22.43 -5.27
CA ASN A 5 6.01 22.55 -4.79
C ASN A 5 5.21 21.28 -5.10
N LYS A 6 5.33 20.74 -6.32
CA LYS A 6 4.68 19.49 -6.73
C LYS A 6 5.08 18.31 -5.84
N PHE A 7 6.39 18.05 -5.69
CA PHE A 7 6.85 16.93 -4.87
C PHE A 7 6.59 17.14 -3.38
N SER A 8 6.66 18.38 -2.89
CA SER A 8 6.32 18.72 -1.51
C SER A 8 4.84 18.46 -1.20
N ALA A 9 3.94 18.75 -2.14
CA ALA A 9 2.52 18.43 -1.99
C ALA A 9 2.32 16.91 -1.89
N THR A 10 2.88 16.14 -2.83
CA THR A 10 2.82 14.67 -2.80
C THR A 10 3.38 14.09 -1.50
N ALA A 11 4.53 14.60 -1.03
CA ALA A 11 5.11 14.16 0.24
C ALA A 11 4.18 14.47 1.43
N ARG A 12 3.60 15.67 1.50
CA ARG A 12 2.65 16.05 2.55
C ARG A 12 1.42 15.15 2.60
N ASP A 13 0.96 14.66 1.45
CA ASP A 13 -0.19 13.77 1.38
C ASP A 13 0.14 12.32 1.79
N VAL A 14 1.37 11.86 1.54
CA VAL A 14 1.81 10.48 1.83
C VAL A 14 2.37 10.32 3.24
N LEU A 15 3.06 11.33 3.77
CA LEU A 15 3.68 11.28 5.11
C LEU A 15 2.72 10.86 6.24
N PRO A 16 1.44 11.27 6.27
CA PRO A 16 0.49 10.80 7.26
C PRO A 16 0.32 9.28 7.28
N LEU A 17 0.44 8.60 6.13
CA LEU A 17 0.33 7.13 6.03
C LEU A 17 1.42 6.41 6.83
N LEU A 18 2.58 7.06 7.05
CA LEU A 18 3.67 6.50 7.86
C LEU A 18 3.36 6.55 9.36
N ARG A 19 2.39 7.37 9.78
CA ARG A 19 1.97 7.52 11.19
C ARG A 19 0.67 6.79 11.53
N THR A 20 -0.12 6.42 10.52
CA THR A 20 -1.32 5.60 10.69
C THR A 20 -0.97 4.24 11.31
N ASP A 21 -1.88 3.56 12.00
CA ASP A 21 -1.63 2.19 12.45
C ASP A 21 -1.67 1.19 11.27
N THR A 22 -1.02 0.03 11.43
CA THR A 22 -0.84 -0.93 10.32
C THR A 22 -2.17 -1.56 9.89
N GLU A 23 -3.07 -1.83 10.83
CA GLU A 23 -4.38 -2.43 10.54
C GLU A 23 -5.24 -1.51 9.67
N THR A 24 -5.29 -0.21 10.00
CA THR A 24 -5.99 0.80 9.18
C THR A 24 -5.43 0.87 7.76
N ILE A 25 -4.09 0.79 7.58
CA ILE A 25 -3.49 0.75 6.24
C ILE A 25 -3.89 -0.53 5.50
N ILE A 26 -3.92 -1.69 6.18
CA ILE A 26 -4.34 -2.97 5.58
C ILE A 26 -5.81 -2.91 5.13
N GLU A 27 -6.70 -2.39 5.96
CA GLU A 27 -8.12 -2.24 5.62
C GLU A 27 -8.33 -1.31 4.43
N ARG A 28 -7.63 -0.16 4.43
CA ARG A 28 -7.67 0.80 3.33
C ARG A 28 -7.13 0.18 2.03
N PHE A 29 -6.03 -0.56 2.12
CA PHE A 29 -5.43 -1.26 1.00
C PHE A 29 -6.38 -2.32 0.40
N ARG A 30 -7.00 -3.14 1.25
CA ARG A 30 -8.00 -4.15 0.82
C ARG A 30 -9.14 -3.50 0.03
N ARG A 31 -9.70 -2.42 0.57
CA ARG A 31 -10.82 -1.70 -0.04
C ARG A 31 -10.43 -1.14 -1.41
N LEU A 32 -9.38 -0.32 -1.46
CA LEU A 32 -8.96 0.36 -2.69
C LEU A 32 -8.50 -0.62 -3.77
N THR A 33 -7.86 -1.73 -3.37
CA THR A 33 -7.46 -2.77 -4.32
C THR A 33 -8.68 -3.47 -4.91
N LEU A 34 -9.69 -3.78 -4.08
CA LEU A 34 -10.93 -4.39 -4.56
C LEU A 34 -11.72 -3.44 -5.47
N GLU A 35 -11.78 -2.15 -5.13
CA GLU A 35 -12.42 -1.11 -5.95
C GLU A 35 -11.72 -0.92 -7.30
N THR A 36 -10.37 -0.94 -7.31
CA THR A 36 -9.58 -0.69 -8.52
C THR A 36 -9.54 -1.88 -9.47
N TYR A 37 -9.44 -3.10 -8.94
CA TYR A 37 -9.16 -4.30 -9.74
C TYR A 37 -10.30 -5.33 -9.74
N GLY A 38 -11.37 -5.10 -8.97
CA GLY A 38 -12.47 -6.03 -8.82
C GLY A 38 -12.14 -7.25 -7.95
N SER A 39 -13.14 -8.11 -7.77
CA SER A 39 -12.99 -9.35 -6.99
C SER A 39 -12.21 -10.40 -7.78
N SER A 40 -11.07 -10.84 -7.25
CA SER A 40 -10.28 -11.91 -7.84
C SER A 40 -10.90 -13.28 -7.54
N VAL A 41 -10.96 -14.14 -8.56
CA VAL A 41 -11.54 -15.50 -8.55
C VAL A 41 -10.90 -16.45 -7.51
N LYS A 42 -9.84 -16.01 -6.83
CA LYS A 42 -9.13 -16.79 -5.79
C LYS A 42 -8.90 -16.01 -4.49
N SER A 43 -9.87 -15.28 -3.93
CA SER A 43 -9.83 -14.65 -2.58
C SER A 43 -8.56 -13.86 -2.19
N LYS A 44 -7.66 -13.61 -3.14
CA LYS A 44 -6.33 -13.02 -2.98
C LYS A 44 -6.36 -11.69 -3.71
N LEU A 45 -5.95 -10.64 -3.01
CA LEU A 45 -5.83 -9.32 -3.58
C LEU A 45 -4.83 -9.36 -4.75
N PRO A 46 -5.15 -8.78 -5.90
CA PRO A 46 -4.18 -8.64 -6.98
C PRO A 46 -2.98 -7.79 -6.52
N LEU A 47 -1.85 -7.99 -7.18
CA LEU A 47 -0.70 -7.10 -7.02
C LEU A 47 -1.00 -5.82 -7.82
N PRO A 48 -0.99 -4.63 -7.19
CA PRO A 48 -1.28 -3.39 -7.89
C PRO A 48 -0.20 -3.08 -8.93
N ALA A 49 -0.61 -2.47 -10.04
CA ALA A 49 0.32 -1.98 -11.06
C ALA A 49 1.13 -0.80 -10.53
N THR A 50 2.40 -0.71 -10.91
CA THR A 50 3.26 0.44 -10.56
C THR A 50 2.88 1.64 -11.42
N SER A 51 2.05 2.53 -10.87
CA SER A 51 1.56 3.75 -11.55
C SER A 51 2.63 4.85 -11.68
N GLY A 52 3.75 4.75 -10.94
CA GLY A 52 4.81 5.76 -10.92
C GLY A 52 4.43 7.07 -10.21
N GLN A 53 3.18 7.18 -9.75
CA GLN A 53 2.66 8.31 -9.01
C GLN A 53 2.30 7.88 -7.58
N TRP A 54 2.63 8.73 -6.62
CA TRP A 54 2.33 8.50 -5.21
C TRP A 54 1.03 9.21 -4.82
N SER A 55 0.15 8.50 -4.12
CA SER A 55 -1.11 9.06 -3.60
C SER A 55 -1.62 8.24 -2.41
N PRO A 56 -2.20 8.85 -1.37
CA PRO A 56 -2.76 8.10 -0.24
C PRO A 56 -3.97 7.23 -0.60
N SER A 57 -4.56 7.43 -1.77
CA SER A 57 -5.67 6.61 -2.29
C SER A 57 -5.24 5.65 -3.41
N ASP A 58 -3.93 5.55 -3.69
CA ASP A 58 -3.38 4.61 -4.67
C ASP A 58 -2.98 3.29 -3.98
N PRO A 59 -3.48 2.13 -4.44
CA PRO A 59 -3.13 0.83 -3.86
C PRO A 59 -1.63 0.54 -3.85
N ASN A 60 -0.89 0.94 -4.90
CA ASN A 60 0.55 0.71 -4.98
C ASN A 60 1.29 1.49 -3.88
N THR A 61 0.92 2.74 -3.63
CA THR A 61 1.47 3.57 -2.55
C THR A 61 1.27 2.91 -1.17
N LEU A 62 0.08 2.39 -0.89
CA LEU A 62 -0.20 1.70 0.38
C LEU A 62 0.60 0.39 0.50
N LEU A 63 0.75 -0.36 -0.60
CA LEU A 63 1.59 -1.56 -0.63
C LEU A 63 3.05 -1.22 -0.30
N HIS A 64 3.60 -0.16 -0.88
CA HIS A 64 4.95 0.31 -0.57
C HIS A 64 5.09 0.68 0.92
N VAL A 65 4.13 1.40 1.50
CA VAL A 65 4.13 1.72 2.93
C VAL A 65 4.16 0.45 3.78
N LEU A 66 3.31 -0.54 3.46
CA LEU A 66 3.29 -1.83 4.17
C LEU A 66 4.64 -2.55 4.08
N CYS A 67 5.24 -2.62 2.89
CA CYS A 67 6.55 -3.25 2.68
C CYS A 67 7.67 -2.62 3.53
N TYR A 68 7.63 -1.30 3.74
CA TYR A 68 8.68 -0.58 4.48
C TYR A 68 8.46 -0.46 5.99
N ARG A 69 7.24 -0.72 6.51
CA ARG A 69 6.94 -0.58 7.94
C ARG A 69 7.76 -1.49 8.86
N ASN A 70 8.25 -2.62 8.36
CA ASN A 70 9.04 -3.59 9.11
C ASN A 70 8.39 -4.03 10.44
N ASP A 71 7.07 -4.16 10.46
CA ASP A 71 6.31 -4.65 11.62
C ASP A 71 5.70 -6.04 11.37
N ASP A 72 5.34 -6.73 12.44
CA ASP A 72 4.84 -8.11 12.40
C ASP A 72 3.47 -8.22 11.70
N ALA A 73 2.56 -7.27 11.91
CA ALA A 73 1.24 -7.27 11.30
C ALA A 73 1.33 -7.10 9.77
N SER A 74 2.13 -6.13 9.32
CA SER A 74 2.42 -5.93 7.90
C SER A 74 3.07 -7.17 7.27
N SER A 75 4.09 -7.73 7.93
CA SER A 75 4.79 -8.93 7.46
C SER A 75 3.85 -10.14 7.32
N LYS A 76 3.00 -10.39 8.32
CA LYS A 76 2.01 -11.46 8.30
C LYS A 76 0.98 -11.25 7.18
N PHE A 77 0.50 -10.02 7.03
CA PHE A 77 -0.44 -9.65 5.98
C PHE A 77 0.14 -9.88 4.57
N LEU A 78 1.33 -9.35 4.29
CA LEU A 78 1.98 -9.49 2.98
C LEU A 78 2.27 -10.95 2.64
N LYS A 79 2.85 -11.71 3.60
CA LYS A 79 3.13 -13.15 3.43
C LYS A 79 1.86 -13.95 3.13
N LYS A 80 0.76 -13.69 3.86
CA LYS A 80 -0.52 -14.38 3.65
C LYS A 80 -1.17 -14.00 2.32
N THR A 81 -1.21 -12.71 2.00
CA THR A 81 -1.89 -12.18 0.80
C THR A 81 -1.22 -12.67 -0.47
N TYR A 82 0.11 -12.58 -0.54
CA TYR A 82 0.88 -12.88 -1.74
C TYR A 82 1.57 -14.25 -1.71
N ASN A 83 1.35 -15.06 -0.67
CA ASN A 83 1.97 -16.37 -0.48
C ASN A 83 3.50 -16.31 -0.51
N LEU A 84 4.06 -15.26 0.08
CA LEU A 84 5.51 -15.07 0.13
C LEU A 84 6.17 -16.10 1.06
N PRO A 85 7.44 -16.46 0.82
CA PRO A 85 8.20 -17.34 1.70
C PRO A 85 8.18 -16.85 3.15
N LYS A 86 7.99 -17.78 4.10
CA LYS A 86 8.00 -17.45 5.54
C LYS A 86 9.42 -17.28 6.09
N LYS A 87 10.41 -17.86 5.40
CA LYS A 87 11.85 -17.77 5.63
C LYS A 87 12.50 -17.30 4.31
N LEU A 88 13.52 -16.44 4.40
CA LEU A 88 14.42 -16.18 3.28
C LEU A 88 15.36 -17.38 3.09
#